data_AF-A0A0M5IZQ7-F1
#
_entry.id   AF-A0A0M5IZQ7-F1
#
_cell.length_a   1.000
_cell.length_b   1.000
_cell.length_c   1.000
_cell.angle_alpha   90.00
_cell.angle_beta   90.00
_cell.angle_gamma   90.00
#
_symmetry.space_group_name_H-M   'P 1'
#
loop_
_entity.id
_entity.type
_entity.pdbx_description
1 polymer ?
#
loop_
_entity_poly.entity_id
_entity_poly.type
_entity_poly.pdbx_seq_one_letter_code
_entity_poly.pdbx_strand_id
1 'polypeptide(L)'
;MNLDPAKIAILRAQPVASPVPGELRRQDQVFFVAADLPILPTLETIFDSTCQKPADLFCLAFDNEAAFFRAEELLRQIKKNFRGFVLGRFKMPPSGVLIERAYAAGLDLLEIPLQGGISKERLEALDYACTVFPLWSVIGTLPAASRFGEDVETLAERGIVPLLSLDGLSGSSAENTLIPVFKHLVRTWRQRKVALKPLHPLLSVATPLVEPVRRRGIVGLLDKVDDARLHAASDLRRLLRVREVEASFESAGL
;
A
#
# COMPACT_ATOMS: atom_id res chain seq x y z
N MET A 1 -10.13 -8.68 -11.99
CA MET A 1 -10.63 -7.30 -11.82
C MET A 1 -11.21 -6.80 -13.13
N ASN A 2 -12.32 -6.07 -13.01
CA ASN A 2 -13.01 -5.39 -14.10
C ASN A 2 -12.91 -3.87 -13.89
N LEU A 3 -13.11 -3.10 -14.95
CA LEU A 3 -13.15 -1.64 -14.89
C LEU A 3 -14.60 -1.18 -14.80
N ASP A 4 -14.88 -0.26 -13.88
CA ASP A 4 -16.17 0.43 -13.78
C ASP A 4 -16.00 1.89 -14.25
N PRO A 5 -16.47 2.24 -15.46
CA PRO A 5 -16.37 3.60 -15.98
C PRO A 5 -17.11 4.65 -15.14
N ALA A 6 -18.23 4.29 -14.51
CA ALA A 6 -19.00 5.24 -13.69
C ALA A 6 -18.18 5.72 -12.47
N LYS A 7 -17.33 4.82 -11.97
CA LYS A 7 -16.44 5.10 -10.83
C LYS A 7 -15.32 6.07 -11.19
N ILE A 8 -14.94 6.18 -12.48
CA ILE A 8 -13.97 7.19 -12.93
C ILE A 8 -14.51 8.60 -12.67
N ALA A 9 -15.75 8.88 -13.05
CA ALA A 9 -16.36 10.20 -12.83
C ALA A 9 -16.43 10.55 -11.33
N ILE A 10 -16.83 9.59 -10.50
CA ILE A 10 -16.91 9.76 -9.03
C ILE A 10 -15.52 10.06 -8.44
N LEU A 11 -14.51 9.25 -8.78
CA LEU A 11 -13.15 9.41 -8.23
C LEU A 11 -12.45 10.67 -8.71
N ARG A 12 -12.86 11.23 -9.85
CA ARG A 12 -12.37 12.53 -10.31
C ARG A 12 -13.01 13.68 -9.55
N ALA A 13 -14.30 13.58 -9.24
CA ALA A 13 -14.98 14.58 -8.44
C ALA A 13 -14.50 14.55 -6.97
N GLN A 14 -14.18 13.37 -6.46
CA GLN A 14 -13.76 13.14 -5.08
C GLN A 14 -12.58 12.14 -5.05
N PRO A 15 -11.35 12.59 -5.33
CA PRO A 15 -10.18 11.73 -5.27
C PRO A 15 -9.94 11.25 -3.83
N VAL A 16 -9.47 10.01 -3.70
CA VAL A 16 -9.08 9.46 -2.41
C VAL A 16 -7.75 10.10 -1.99
N ALA A 17 -7.85 11.19 -1.23
CA ALA A 17 -6.70 11.91 -0.73
C ALA A 17 -5.94 11.10 0.33
N SER A 18 -4.62 11.36 0.40
CA SER A 18 -3.80 10.95 1.54
C SER A 18 -4.30 11.63 2.81
N PRO A 19 -4.18 10.99 4.00
CA PRO A 19 -4.62 11.60 5.25
C PRO A 19 -3.86 12.92 5.50
N VAL A 20 -4.59 13.95 5.93
CA VAL A 20 -4.00 15.21 6.40
C VAL A 20 -3.61 15.11 7.88
N PRO A 21 -2.71 15.97 8.40
CA PRO A 21 -2.35 15.95 9.83
C PRO A 21 -3.58 15.98 10.74
N GLY A 22 -3.59 15.12 11.76
CA GLY A 22 -4.68 14.96 12.72
C GLY A 22 -5.91 14.22 12.18
N GLU A 23 -5.89 13.71 10.94
CA GLU A 23 -7.04 13.00 10.34
C GLU A 23 -6.99 11.50 10.62
N LEU A 24 -8.06 10.99 11.21
CA LEU A 24 -8.43 9.57 11.19
C LEU A 24 -9.71 9.42 10.38
N ARG A 25 -9.63 8.77 9.21
CA ARG A 25 -10.78 8.58 8.32
C ARG A 25 -10.92 7.13 7.93
N ARG A 26 -12.17 6.65 7.90
CA ARG A 26 -12.50 5.32 7.37
C ARG A 26 -13.24 5.44 6.04
N GLN A 27 -12.84 4.67 5.05
CA GLN A 27 -13.62 4.42 3.85
C GLN A 27 -13.72 2.91 3.62
N ASP A 28 -14.92 2.38 3.75
CA ASP A 28 -15.19 0.94 3.62
C ASP A 28 -14.33 0.10 4.59
N GLN A 29 -13.40 -0.72 4.07
CA GLN A 29 -12.50 -1.58 4.86
C GLN A 29 -11.10 -0.97 5.02
N VAL A 30 -10.92 0.29 4.62
CA VAL A 30 -9.64 1.00 4.67
C VAL A 30 -9.69 2.13 5.71
N PHE A 31 -8.69 2.16 6.60
CA PHE A 31 -8.42 3.31 7.45
C PHE A 31 -7.30 4.15 6.87
N PHE A 32 -7.51 5.46 6.80
CA PHE A 32 -6.48 6.46 6.54
C PHE A 32 -6.12 7.09 7.86
N VAL A 33 -4.84 6.95 8.25
CA VAL A 33 -4.34 7.29 9.58
C VAL A 33 -3.21 8.29 9.42
N ALA A 34 -3.39 9.51 9.92
CA ALA A 34 -2.34 10.51 9.93
C ALA A 34 -1.21 10.14 10.91
N ALA A 35 0.01 10.52 10.57
CA ALA A 35 1.22 10.12 11.29
C ALA A 35 1.40 10.80 12.67
N ASP A 36 0.65 11.86 12.94
CA ASP A 36 0.71 12.69 14.15
C ASP A 36 -0.42 12.41 15.14
N LEU A 37 -1.23 11.38 14.88
CA LEU A 37 -2.36 11.03 15.74
C LEU A 37 -1.92 10.48 17.11
N PRO A 38 -2.62 10.82 18.20
CA PRO A 38 -2.34 10.28 19.51
C PRO A 38 -2.69 8.80 19.58
N ILE A 39 -1.84 7.99 20.22
CA ILE A 39 -1.95 6.52 20.17
C ILE A 39 -3.26 6.01 20.75
N LEU A 40 -3.55 6.28 22.04
CA LEU A 40 -4.70 5.69 22.73
C LEU A 40 -6.06 6.07 22.10
N PRO A 41 -6.37 7.37 21.87
CA PRO A 41 -7.67 7.74 21.30
C PRO A 41 -7.87 7.18 19.88
N THR A 42 -6.78 7.06 19.12
CA THR A 42 -6.82 6.48 17.77
C THR A 42 -7.15 5.00 17.82
N LEU A 43 -6.52 4.24 18.71
CA LEU A 43 -6.78 2.80 18.85
C LEU A 43 -8.20 2.53 19.34
N GLU A 44 -8.73 3.31 20.28
CA GLU A 44 -10.11 3.22 20.75
C GLU A 44 -11.10 3.45 19.61
N THR A 45 -10.89 4.52 18.84
CA THR A 45 -11.76 4.84 17.69
C THR A 45 -11.72 3.75 16.61
N ILE A 46 -10.52 3.22 16.30
CA ILE A 46 -10.37 2.11 15.36
C ILE A 46 -11.06 0.86 15.90
N PHE A 47 -10.91 0.55 17.19
CA PHE A 47 -11.49 -0.63 17.81
C PHE A 47 -13.03 -0.59 17.73
N ASP A 48 -13.65 0.50 18.17
CA ASP A 48 -15.11 0.67 18.14
C ASP A 48 -15.67 0.54 16.72
N SER A 49 -14.99 1.13 15.74
CA SER A 49 -15.37 1.03 14.34
C SER A 49 -15.15 -0.39 13.79
N THR A 50 -14.08 -1.08 14.21
CA THR A 50 -13.75 -2.43 13.75
C THR A 50 -14.74 -3.48 14.29
N CYS A 51 -15.30 -3.25 15.49
CA CYS A 51 -16.39 -4.07 16.03
C CYS A 51 -17.64 -4.05 15.14
N GLN A 52 -17.91 -2.95 14.44
CA GLN A 52 -19.04 -2.85 13.52
C GLN A 52 -18.74 -3.48 12.15
N LYS A 53 -17.50 -3.28 11.67
CA LYS A 53 -17.04 -3.82 10.39
C LYS A 53 -15.53 -4.01 10.41
N PRO A 54 -14.98 -5.17 10.00
CA PRO A 54 -13.54 -5.39 10.01
C PRO A 54 -12.78 -4.39 9.13
N ALA A 55 -11.55 -4.10 9.53
CA ALA A 55 -10.58 -3.33 8.77
C ALA A 55 -9.59 -4.30 8.12
N ASP A 56 -9.45 -4.21 6.80
CA ASP A 56 -8.53 -5.07 6.04
C ASP A 56 -7.21 -4.36 5.72
N LEU A 57 -7.21 -3.02 5.73
CA LEU A 57 -6.04 -2.21 5.39
C LEU A 57 -5.97 -0.91 6.20
N PHE A 58 -4.79 -0.59 6.71
CA PHE A 58 -4.44 0.67 7.35
C PHE A 58 -3.41 1.41 6.49
N CYS A 59 -3.73 2.63 6.07
CA CYS A 59 -2.90 3.47 5.22
C CYS A 59 -2.34 4.63 6.04
N LEU A 60 -1.04 4.62 6.28
CA LEU A 60 -0.31 5.73 6.91
C LEU A 60 0.47 6.48 5.83
N ALA A 61 0.45 7.81 5.89
CA ALA A 61 1.25 8.65 5.00
C ALA A 61 2.35 9.38 5.78
N PHE A 62 3.57 9.32 5.25
CA PHE A 62 4.75 9.93 5.84
C PHE A 62 5.29 11.00 4.90
N ASP A 63 5.22 12.24 5.34
CA ASP A 63 5.76 13.39 4.60
C ASP A 63 7.30 13.40 4.62
N ASN A 64 7.87 12.96 5.74
CA ASN A 64 9.30 12.88 5.97
C ASN A 64 9.60 11.79 7.01
N GLU A 65 10.89 11.55 7.25
CA GLU A 65 11.38 10.56 8.21
C GLU A 65 10.90 10.85 9.65
N ALA A 66 10.84 12.12 10.06
CA ALA A 66 10.33 12.48 11.38
C ALA A 66 8.84 12.13 11.57
N ALA A 67 8.03 12.19 10.49
CA ALA A 67 6.64 11.76 10.52
C ALA A 67 6.54 10.25 10.78
N PHE A 68 7.41 9.45 10.15
CA PHE A 68 7.47 8.01 10.45
C PHE A 68 7.83 7.77 11.92
N PHE A 69 8.85 8.43 12.47
CA PHE A 69 9.25 8.21 13.86
C PHE A 69 8.16 8.56 14.88
N ARG A 70 7.35 9.60 14.61
CA ARG A 70 6.18 9.91 15.46
C ARG A 70 5.11 8.83 15.40
N ALA A 71 4.89 8.26 14.22
CA ALA A 71 3.88 7.24 13.98
C ALA A 71 4.33 5.81 14.34
N GLU A 72 5.63 5.59 14.58
CA GLU A 72 6.21 4.24 14.71
C GLU A 72 5.53 3.43 15.81
N GLU A 73 5.30 4.02 16.98
CA GLU A 73 4.64 3.31 18.07
C GLU A 73 3.17 3.05 17.77
N LEU A 74 2.46 4.02 17.18
CA LEU A 74 1.07 3.82 16.74
C LEU A 74 0.99 2.67 15.71
N LEU A 75 1.92 2.63 14.75
CA LEU A 75 2.04 1.56 13.77
C LEU A 75 2.21 0.19 14.44
N ARG A 76 3.13 0.07 15.41
CA ARG A 76 3.35 -1.17 16.17
C ARG A 76 2.08 -1.60 16.90
N GLN A 77 1.37 -0.67 17.53
CA GLN A 77 0.12 -0.96 18.22
C GLN A 77 -0.99 -1.37 17.25
N ILE A 78 -1.12 -0.71 16.09
CA ILE A 78 -2.08 -1.13 15.06
C ILE A 78 -1.79 -2.57 14.64
N LYS A 79 -0.52 -2.87 14.32
CA LYS A 79 -0.11 -4.20 13.88
C LYS A 79 -0.34 -5.29 14.93
N LYS A 80 -0.18 -4.94 16.21
CA LYS A 80 -0.38 -5.85 17.34
C LYS A 80 -1.86 -6.15 17.60
N ASN A 81 -2.73 -5.15 17.46
CA ASN A 81 -4.14 -5.25 17.90
C ASN A 81 -5.11 -5.58 16.74
N PHE A 82 -4.71 -5.35 15.49
CA PHE A 82 -5.57 -5.56 14.32
C PHE A 82 -4.94 -6.52 13.33
N ARG A 83 -5.78 -7.28 12.62
CA ARG A 83 -5.35 -8.29 11.64
C ARG A 83 -5.19 -7.74 10.22
N GLY A 84 -5.54 -6.48 9.96
CA GLY A 84 -5.40 -5.87 8.65
C GLY A 84 -3.94 -5.68 8.23
N PHE A 85 -3.71 -5.52 6.93
CA PHE A 85 -2.39 -5.12 6.43
C PHE A 85 -2.11 -3.67 6.76
N VAL A 86 -0.84 -3.31 6.90
CA VAL A 86 -0.44 -1.91 7.07
C VAL A 86 0.40 -1.43 5.88
N LEU A 87 -0.10 -0.40 5.21
CA LEU A 87 0.54 0.31 4.11
C LEU A 87 1.16 1.62 4.60
N GLY A 88 2.46 1.77 4.38
CA GLY A 88 3.17 3.02 4.57
C GLY A 88 3.45 3.71 3.24
N ARG A 89 2.88 4.91 3.05
CA ARG A 89 3.12 5.75 1.86
C ARG A 89 4.17 6.81 2.19
N PHE A 90 5.34 6.71 1.57
CA PHE A 90 6.43 7.67 1.74
C PHE A 90 6.41 8.69 0.60
N LYS A 91 6.14 9.96 0.91
CA LYS A 91 6.11 11.02 -0.12
C LYS A 91 7.49 11.24 -0.74
N MET A 92 8.54 11.13 0.07
CA MET A 92 9.94 11.20 -0.34
C MET A 92 10.56 9.80 -0.37
N PRO A 93 11.55 9.52 -1.24
CA PRO A 93 12.23 8.22 -1.23
C PRO A 93 12.90 7.99 0.15
N PRO A 94 12.50 6.96 0.90
CA PRO A 94 13.08 6.66 2.20
C PRO A 94 14.50 6.10 2.04
N SER A 95 15.37 6.36 3.03
CA SER A 95 16.68 5.72 3.11
C SER A 95 16.54 4.21 3.36
N GLY A 96 17.58 3.44 3.03
CA GLY A 96 17.57 1.99 3.29
C GLY A 96 17.33 1.65 4.77
N VAL A 97 17.97 2.40 5.68
CA VAL A 97 17.78 2.25 7.14
C VAL A 97 16.32 2.48 7.53
N LEU A 98 15.67 3.50 6.94
CA LEU A 98 14.26 3.79 7.21
C LEU A 98 13.34 2.68 6.67
N ILE A 99 13.64 2.13 5.49
CA ILE A 99 12.91 1.00 4.90
C ILE A 99 12.95 -0.22 5.82
N GLU A 100 14.14 -0.61 6.29
CA GLU A 100 14.31 -1.76 7.20
C GLU A 100 13.58 -1.54 8.53
N ARG A 101 13.71 -0.34 9.11
CA ARG A 101 13.02 0.01 10.36
C ARG A 101 11.51 0.02 10.19
N ALA A 102 10.99 0.54 9.07
CA ALA A 102 9.56 0.57 8.80
C ALA A 102 8.99 -0.85 8.62
N TYR A 103 9.74 -1.73 7.95
CA TYR A 103 9.40 -3.15 7.88
C TYR A 103 9.38 -3.80 9.26
N ALA A 104 10.41 -3.58 10.09
CA ALA A 104 10.50 -4.11 11.45
C ALA A 104 9.39 -3.59 12.38
N ALA A 105 8.96 -2.33 12.20
CA ALA A 105 7.87 -1.72 12.96
C ALA A 105 6.48 -2.29 12.63
N GLY A 106 6.36 -3.07 11.56
CA GLY A 106 5.12 -3.77 11.21
C GLY A 106 4.46 -3.29 9.93
N LEU A 107 5.11 -2.46 9.10
CA LEU A 107 4.63 -2.25 7.73
C LEU A 107 4.63 -3.58 6.98
N ASP A 108 3.52 -3.84 6.31
CA ASP A 108 3.39 -4.98 5.39
C ASP A 108 3.53 -4.54 3.94
N LEU A 109 3.13 -3.30 3.62
CA LEU A 109 3.20 -2.72 2.28
C LEU A 109 3.94 -1.37 2.35
N LEU A 110 4.68 -1.05 1.29
CA LEU A 110 5.40 0.21 1.13
C LEU A 110 5.05 0.81 -0.22
N GLU A 111 4.61 2.07 -0.22
CA GLU A 111 4.27 2.83 -1.43
C GLU A 111 5.16 4.07 -1.57
N ILE A 112 5.72 4.24 -2.76
CA ILE A 112 6.43 5.46 -3.16
C ILE A 112 5.71 6.05 -4.39
N PRO A 113 5.12 7.26 -4.27
CA PRO A 113 4.58 7.98 -5.42
C PRO A 113 5.69 8.37 -6.40
N LEU A 114 5.46 8.19 -7.69
CA LEU A 114 6.40 8.49 -8.79
C LEU A 114 5.91 9.73 -9.55
N GLN A 115 5.60 10.80 -8.81
CA GLN A 115 5.17 12.07 -9.39
C GLN A 115 6.29 12.62 -10.30
N GLY A 116 5.96 12.91 -11.56
CA GLY A 116 6.94 13.39 -12.54
C GLY A 116 7.79 12.30 -13.21
N GLY A 117 7.53 11.01 -12.93
CA GLY A 117 8.21 9.87 -13.55
C GLY A 117 9.16 9.11 -12.61
N ILE A 118 9.88 8.14 -13.17
CA ILE A 118 10.81 7.29 -12.43
C ILE A 118 12.17 7.99 -12.29
N SER A 119 12.34 8.78 -11.23
CA SER A 119 13.66 9.32 -10.86
C SER A 119 14.58 8.20 -10.35
N LYS A 120 15.89 8.35 -10.56
CA LYS A 120 16.91 7.40 -10.05
C LYS A 120 16.77 7.11 -8.55
N GLU A 121 16.64 8.14 -7.73
CA GLU A 121 16.53 8.01 -6.26
C GLU A 121 15.30 7.19 -5.83
N ARG A 122 14.12 7.45 -6.42
CA ARG A 122 12.90 6.68 -6.14
C ARG A 122 13.01 5.24 -6.62
N LEU A 123 13.65 5.00 -7.76
CA LEU A 123 13.87 3.65 -8.27
C LEU A 123 14.82 2.86 -7.38
N GLU A 124 15.92 3.47 -6.93
CA GLU A 124 16.86 2.86 -5.98
C GLU A 124 16.19 2.51 -4.64
N ALA A 125 15.34 3.41 -4.12
CA ALA A 125 14.56 3.13 -2.91
C ALA A 125 13.56 1.98 -3.10
N LEU A 126 12.88 1.90 -4.25
CA LEU A 126 11.97 0.80 -4.59
C LEU A 126 12.73 -0.53 -4.75
N ASP A 127 13.84 -0.54 -5.49
CA ASP A 127 14.68 -1.73 -5.69
C ASP A 127 15.20 -2.24 -4.34
N TYR A 128 15.67 -1.34 -3.47
CA TYR A 128 16.11 -1.72 -2.13
C TYR A 128 14.94 -2.25 -1.28
N ALA A 129 13.77 -1.62 -1.34
CA ALA A 129 12.58 -2.11 -0.64
C ALA A 129 12.20 -3.53 -1.07
N CYS A 130 12.35 -3.89 -2.36
CA CYS A 130 12.12 -5.25 -2.85
C CYS A 130 13.06 -6.31 -2.24
N THR A 131 14.22 -5.91 -1.72
CA THR A 131 15.12 -6.84 -1.01
C THR A 131 14.65 -7.11 0.43
N VAL A 132 13.96 -6.15 1.04
CA VAL A 132 13.48 -6.21 2.43
C VAL A 132 12.08 -6.83 2.48
N PHE A 133 11.14 -6.21 1.77
CA PHE A 133 9.73 -6.56 1.73
C PHE A 133 9.46 -7.76 0.81
N PRO A 134 8.36 -8.49 1.02
CA PRO A 134 7.84 -9.44 0.02
C PRO A 134 7.62 -8.81 -1.37
N LEU A 135 7.68 -9.61 -2.43
CA LEU A 135 7.49 -9.16 -3.82
C LEU A 135 6.10 -8.54 -4.09
N TRP A 136 5.11 -8.83 -3.26
CA TRP A 136 3.75 -8.31 -3.42
C TRP A 136 3.51 -6.99 -2.68
N SER A 137 4.50 -6.50 -1.93
CA SER A 137 4.31 -5.41 -0.97
C SER A 137 4.92 -4.07 -1.36
N VAL A 138 5.79 -4.02 -2.36
CA VAL A 138 6.44 -2.78 -2.79
C VAL A 138 5.66 -2.18 -3.96
N ILE A 139 5.28 -0.92 -3.84
CA ILE A 139 4.34 -0.25 -4.73
C ILE A 139 4.95 1.03 -5.28
N GLY A 140 4.92 1.17 -6.60
CA GLY A 140 5.23 2.41 -7.30
C GLY A 140 3.95 3.03 -7.88
N THR A 141 3.56 4.21 -7.39
CA THR A 141 2.32 4.86 -7.84
C THR A 141 2.60 5.94 -8.87
N LEU A 142 2.22 5.69 -10.12
CA LEU A 142 2.38 6.62 -11.23
C LEU A 142 1.14 7.53 -11.37
N PRO A 143 1.29 8.81 -11.77
CA PRO A 143 0.14 9.62 -12.15
C PRO A 143 -0.53 9.01 -13.39
N ALA A 144 -1.86 8.91 -13.42
CA ALA A 144 -2.63 8.43 -14.57
C ALA A 144 -2.69 9.44 -15.74
N ALA A 145 -1.80 10.45 -15.77
CA ALA A 145 -1.55 11.40 -16.86
C ALA A 145 -0.18 11.22 -17.60
N SER A 146 0.76 10.41 -17.09
CA SER A 146 2.14 10.26 -17.62
C SER A 146 2.30 9.27 -18.81
N ARG A 147 3.53 9.05 -19.31
CA ARG A 147 3.81 8.05 -20.38
C ARG A 147 3.70 6.61 -19.81
N PHE A 148 2.49 6.07 -19.79
CA PHE A 148 2.12 4.92 -18.95
C PHE A 148 2.70 3.56 -19.30
N GLY A 149 2.90 3.27 -20.58
CA GLY A 149 3.15 1.89 -21.02
C GLY A 149 4.48 1.35 -20.50
N GLU A 150 5.56 2.06 -20.81
CA GLU A 150 6.92 1.65 -20.50
C GLU A 150 7.19 1.65 -18.99
N ASP A 151 6.71 2.65 -18.26
CA ASP A 151 6.92 2.75 -16.81
C ASP A 151 6.18 1.64 -16.05
N VAL A 152 4.94 1.30 -16.43
CA VAL A 152 4.16 0.23 -15.80
C VAL A 152 4.82 -1.13 -16.03
N GLU A 153 5.29 -1.39 -17.25
CA GLU A 153 6.00 -2.63 -17.58
C GLU A 153 7.34 -2.71 -16.83
N THR A 154 8.10 -1.61 -16.80
CA THR A 154 9.40 -1.53 -16.09
C THR A 154 9.25 -1.84 -14.59
N LEU A 155 8.25 -1.27 -13.92
CA LEU A 155 8.01 -1.55 -12.51
C LEU A 155 7.64 -3.03 -12.29
N ALA A 156 6.72 -3.56 -13.10
CA ALA A 156 6.28 -4.94 -12.97
C ALA A 156 7.39 -5.96 -13.24
N GLU A 157 8.33 -5.65 -14.16
CA GLU A 157 9.52 -6.47 -14.42
C GLU A 157 10.47 -6.55 -13.23
N ARG A 158 10.53 -5.48 -12.44
CA ARG A 158 11.34 -5.39 -11.22
C ARG A 158 10.66 -6.00 -9.98
N GLY A 159 9.47 -6.59 -10.16
CA GLY A 159 8.68 -7.11 -9.04
C GLY A 159 8.05 -6.02 -8.18
N ILE A 160 7.99 -4.78 -8.66
CA ILE A 160 7.28 -3.66 -8.01
C ILE A 160 5.84 -3.66 -8.52
N VAL A 161 4.87 -3.51 -7.63
CA VAL A 161 3.45 -3.39 -8.00
C VAL A 161 3.19 -2.00 -8.57
N PRO A 162 2.94 -1.84 -9.89
CA PRO A 162 2.58 -0.54 -10.42
C PRO A 162 1.15 -0.22 -10.00
N LEU A 163 0.92 0.97 -9.45
CA LEU A 163 -0.42 1.55 -9.24
C LEU A 163 -0.55 2.85 -10.01
N LEU A 164 -1.79 3.28 -10.25
CA LEU A 164 -2.09 4.53 -10.90
C LEU A 164 -2.89 5.43 -9.97
N SER A 165 -2.43 6.66 -9.77
CA SER A 165 -3.18 7.71 -9.07
C SER A 165 -3.97 8.54 -10.08
N LEU A 166 -5.21 8.87 -9.72
CA LEU A 166 -6.06 9.80 -10.47
C LEU A 166 -5.82 11.28 -10.10
N ASP A 167 -4.89 11.55 -9.18
CA ASP A 167 -4.58 12.90 -8.73
C ASP A 167 -4.11 13.79 -9.90
N GLY A 168 -4.61 15.04 -9.95
CA GLY A 168 -4.20 16.04 -10.94
C GLY A 168 -4.90 15.97 -12.30
N LEU A 169 -5.90 15.11 -12.48
CA LEU A 169 -6.68 15.00 -13.73
C LEU A 169 -7.86 16.00 -13.79
N SER A 170 -7.54 17.29 -13.85
CA SER A 170 -8.50 18.37 -14.13
C SER A 170 -8.74 18.51 -15.64
N GLY A 171 -9.96 18.22 -16.13
CA GLY A 171 -10.38 18.46 -17.53
C GLY A 171 -11.20 17.34 -18.20
N SER A 172 -12.18 17.69 -19.03
CA SER A 172 -13.14 16.75 -19.65
C SER A 172 -12.53 15.74 -20.64
N SER A 173 -11.32 16.00 -21.16
CA SER A 173 -10.66 15.14 -22.15
C SER A 173 -10.03 13.85 -21.59
N ALA A 174 -10.13 13.60 -20.28
CA ALA A 174 -9.41 12.50 -19.61
C ALA A 174 -10.10 11.12 -19.68
N GLU A 175 -11.42 11.04 -19.80
CA GLU A 175 -12.14 9.75 -19.66
C GLU A 175 -11.81 8.73 -20.76
N ASN A 176 -11.71 9.18 -22.01
CA ASN A 176 -11.32 8.32 -23.14
C ASN A 176 -9.87 7.85 -23.03
N THR A 177 -9.02 8.56 -22.29
CA THR A 177 -7.61 8.22 -22.09
C THR A 177 -7.40 7.28 -20.89
N LEU A 178 -8.23 7.37 -19.85
CA LEU A 178 -8.07 6.57 -18.63
C LEU A 178 -8.48 5.10 -18.80
N ILE A 179 -9.54 4.83 -19.56
CA ILE A 179 -10.00 3.45 -19.78
C ILE A 179 -8.90 2.56 -20.40
N PRO A 180 -8.24 2.95 -21.50
CA PRO A 180 -7.11 2.20 -22.07
C PRO A 180 -5.98 2.00 -21.06
N VAL A 181 -5.68 3.02 -20.25
CA VAL A 181 -4.59 3.00 -19.27
C VAL A 181 -4.85 1.98 -18.16
N PHE A 182 -6.03 1.99 -17.54
CA PHE A 182 -6.39 0.98 -16.54
C PHE A 182 -6.52 -0.44 -17.15
N LYS A 183 -6.96 -0.56 -18.41
CA LYS A 183 -6.96 -1.85 -19.12
C LYS A 183 -5.53 -2.38 -19.31
N HIS A 184 -4.60 -1.52 -19.69
CA HIS A 184 -3.19 -1.88 -19.82
C HIS A 184 -2.61 -2.32 -18.47
N LEU A 185 -2.85 -1.57 -17.40
CA LEU A 185 -2.45 -1.93 -16.03
C LEU A 185 -2.93 -3.34 -15.64
N VAL A 186 -4.23 -3.61 -15.82
CA VAL A 186 -4.82 -4.93 -15.52
C VAL A 186 -4.21 -6.03 -16.38
N ARG A 187 -3.90 -5.75 -17.65
CA ARG A 187 -3.20 -6.70 -18.53
C ARG A 187 -1.81 -7.02 -18.00
N THR A 188 -1.04 -6.00 -17.63
CA THR A 188 0.32 -6.15 -17.10
C THR A 188 0.31 -6.96 -15.80
N TRP A 189 -0.60 -6.67 -14.86
CA TRP A 189 -0.74 -7.46 -13.64
C TRP A 189 -1.05 -8.94 -13.91
N ARG A 190 -1.93 -9.23 -14.88
CA ARG A 190 -2.24 -10.62 -15.27
C ARG A 190 -1.05 -11.32 -15.91
N GLN A 191 -0.37 -10.66 -16.84
CA GLN A 191 0.80 -11.21 -17.54
C GLN A 191 1.95 -11.51 -16.58
N ARG A 192 2.18 -10.62 -15.62
CA ARG A 192 3.27 -10.73 -14.62
C ARG A 192 2.84 -11.43 -13.33
N LYS A 193 1.60 -11.93 -13.25
CA LYS A 193 1.03 -12.62 -12.07
C LYS A 193 1.22 -11.84 -10.76
N VAL A 194 1.01 -10.52 -10.81
CA VAL A 194 1.16 -9.63 -9.65
C VAL A 194 0.12 -9.99 -8.60
N ALA A 195 0.55 -10.22 -7.36
CA ALA A 195 -0.34 -10.51 -6.24
C ALA A 195 -0.89 -9.20 -5.67
N LEU A 196 -2.20 -9.00 -5.82
CA LEU A 196 -2.88 -7.75 -5.46
C LEU A 196 -3.76 -7.89 -4.22
N LYS A 197 -3.77 -9.08 -3.60
CA LYS A 197 -4.75 -9.41 -2.57
C LYS A 197 -4.76 -8.43 -1.39
N PRO A 198 -3.60 -8.08 -0.81
CA PRO A 198 -3.51 -7.09 0.27
C PRO A 198 -3.95 -5.67 -0.15
N LEU A 199 -3.95 -5.37 -1.46
CA LEU A 199 -4.30 -4.07 -2.01
C LEU A 199 -5.75 -3.97 -2.47
N HIS A 200 -6.51 -5.07 -2.50
CA HIS A 200 -7.91 -5.02 -2.95
C HIS A 200 -8.77 -3.99 -2.21
N PRO A 201 -8.68 -3.83 -0.86
CA PRO A 201 -9.41 -2.78 -0.16
C PRO A 201 -9.04 -1.38 -0.65
N LEU A 202 -7.76 -1.11 -0.94
CA LEU A 202 -7.33 0.18 -1.47
C LEU A 202 -7.83 0.38 -2.91
N LEU A 203 -7.69 -0.63 -3.76
CA LEU A 203 -8.11 -0.57 -5.15
C LEU A 203 -9.62 -0.32 -5.26
N SER A 204 -10.42 -0.92 -4.38
CA SER A 204 -11.87 -0.74 -4.34
C SER A 204 -12.31 0.66 -3.91
N VAL A 205 -11.46 1.43 -3.21
CA VAL A 205 -11.80 2.82 -2.84
C VAL A 205 -11.11 3.85 -3.74
N ALA A 206 -9.86 3.61 -4.16
CA ALA A 206 -9.02 4.61 -4.80
C ALA A 206 -8.93 4.49 -6.33
N THR A 207 -9.42 3.39 -6.93
CA THR A 207 -9.31 3.16 -8.38
C THR A 207 -10.66 2.80 -8.99
N PRO A 208 -10.86 2.98 -10.31
CA PRO A 208 -12.08 2.54 -10.99
C PRO A 208 -12.16 1.01 -11.15
N LEU A 209 -11.21 0.27 -10.58
CA LEU A 209 -11.19 -1.18 -10.63
C LEU A 209 -12.14 -1.74 -9.59
N VAL A 210 -12.92 -2.73 -10.02
CA VAL A 210 -13.83 -3.50 -9.18
C VAL A 210 -13.42 -4.96 -9.23
N GLU A 211 -13.49 -5.60 -8.08
CA GLU A 211 -13.40 -7.05 -8.04
C GLU A 211 -14.61 -7.66 -8.75
N PRO A 212 -14.44 -8.77 -9.50
CA PRO A 212 -15.59 -9.56 -9.90
C PRO A 212 -16.33 -10.00 -8.62
N VAL A 213 -17.66 -9.82 -8.59
CA VAL A 213 -18.51 -10.15 -7.44
C VAL A 213 -18.20 -11.58 -6.97
N ARG A 214 -17.49 -11.71 -5.84
CA ARG A 214 -17.15 -13.01 -5.26
C ARG A 214 -18.43 -13.60 -4.67
N ARG A 215 -18.87 -14.76 -5.17
CA ARG A 215 -20.02 -15.50 -4.59
C ARG A 215 -19.67 -15.94 -3.17
N ARG A 216 -20.50 -15.57 -2.18
CA ARG A 216 -20.33 -15.95 -0.76
C ARG A 216 -20.35 -17.49 -0.62
N GLY A 217 -19.35 -18.06 0.06
CA GLY A 217 -19.20 -19.51 0.26
C GLY A 217 -17.76 -19.94 0.57
N ILE A 218 -17.38 -21.17 0.18
CA ILE A 218 -16.06 -21.81 0.38
C ILE A 218 -14.89 -20.91 -0.05
N VAL A 219 -15.10 -20.08 -1.08
CA VAL A 219 -14.10 -19.09 -1.56
C VAL A 219 -13.68 -18.11 -0.46
N GLY A 220 -14.61 -17.66 0.40
CA GLY A 220 -14.28 -16.76 1.51
C GLY A 220 -13.48 -17.42 2.63
N LEU A 221 -13.57 -18.75 2.79
CA LEU A 221 -12.72 -19.51 3.72
C LEU A 221 -11.30 -19.67 3.17
N LEU A 222 -11.18 -19.98 1.88
CA LEU A 222 -9.88 -20.02 1.18
C LEU A 222 -9.19 -18.66 1.22
N ASP A 223 -9.94 -17.58 1.03
CA ASP A 223 -9.42 -16.23 1.16
C ASP A 223 -8.85 -15.99 2.57
N LYS A 224 -9.54 -16.35 3.64
CA LYS A 224 -8.99 -16.20 5.00
C LYS A 224 -7.70 -17.00 5.21
N VAL A 225 -7.60 -18.20 4.65
CA VAL A 225 -6.39 -19.03 4.74
C VAL A 225 -5.23 -18.38 3.98
N ASP A 226 -5.50 -17.87 2.78
CA ASP A 226 -4.47 -17.21 1.97
C ASP A 226 -4.02 -15.89 2.59
N ASP A 227 -4.90 -15.11 3.23
CA ASP A 227 -4.50 -13.91 3.98
C ASP A 227 -3.65 -14.27 5.20
N ALA A 228 -4.06 -15.29 5.95
CA ALA A 228 -3.27 -15.80 7.07
C ALA A 228 -1.88 -16.27 6.61
N ARG A 229 -1.77 -16.90 5.44
CA ARG A 229 -0.49 -17.29 4.84
C ARG A 229 0.36 -16.09 4.47
N LEU A 230 -0.22 -15.05 3.87
CA LEU A 230 0.51 -13.83 3.53
C LEU A 230 1.02 -13.10 4.77
N HIS A 231 0.19 -12.98 5.82
CA HIS A 231 0.61 -12.44 7.10
C HIS A 231 1.73 -13.28 7.74
N ALA A 232 1.54 -14.60 7.83
CA ALA A 232 2.53 -15.49 8.41
C ALA A 232 3.86 -15.47 7.64
N ALA A 233 3.83 -15.41 6.31
CA ALA A 233 5.03 -15.32 5.49
C ALA A 233 5.77 -13.98 5.71
N SER A 234 5.03 -12.87 5.79
CA SER A 234 5.59 -11.54 6.10
C SER A 234 6.20 -11.53 7.51
N ASP A 235 5.44 -11.99 8.50
CA ASP A 235 5.87 -12.00 9.91
C ASP A 235 7.07 -12.94 10.12
N LEU A 236 7.10 -14.12 9.49
CA LEU A 236 8.23 -15.03 9.54
C LEU A 236 9.49 -14.40 8.91
N ARG A 237 9.36 -13.78 7.72
CA ARG A 237 10.49 -13.09 7.07
C ARG A 237 10.99 -11.93 7.93
N ARG A 238 10.09 -11.18 8.56
CA ARG A 238 10.42 -10.10 9.49
C ARG A 238 11.20 -10.63 10.70
N LEU A 239 10.72 -11.69 11.32
CA LEU A 239 11.39 -12.33 12.47
C LEU A 239 12.78 -12.88 12.11
N LEU A 240 12.92 -13.53 10.94
CA LEU A 240 14.21 -14.07 10.49
C LEU A 240 15.23 -12.95 10.22
N ARG A 241 14.82 -11.86 9.57
CA ARG A 241 15.71 -10.72 9.33
C ARG A 241 16.10 -9.99 10.60
N VAL A 242 15.16 -9.78 11.54
CA VAL A 242 15.51 -9.18 12.84
C VAL A 242 16.56 -10.03 13.55
N ARG A 243 16.41 -11.37 13.51
CA ARG A 243 17.41 -12.28 14.07
C ARG A 243 18.76 -12.25 13.35
N GLU A 244 18.79 -12.13 12.02
CA GLU A 244 20.05 -11.96 11.27
C GLU A 244 20.74 -10.66 11.65
N VAL A 245 19.98 -9.59 11.82
CA VAL A 245 20.49 -8.29 12.26
C VAL A 245 21.03 -8.37 13.69
N GLU A 246 20.27 -8.95 14.62
CA GLU A 246 20.71 -9.20 16.01
C GLU A 246 21.96 -10.09 16.05
N ALA A 247 22.00 -11.19 15.30
CA ALA A 247 23.14 -12.09 15.21
C ALA A 247 24.36 -11.42 14.55
N SER A 248 24.14 -10.52 13.59
CA SER A 248 25.21 -9.71 12.99
C SER A 248 25.75 -8.69 13.98
N PHE A 249 24.94 -8.15 14.89
CA PHE A 249 25.40 -7.27 15.97
C PHE A 249 26.13 -8.06 17.08
N GLU A 250 25.63 -9.24 17.47
CA GLU A 250 26.33 -10.14 18.40
C GLU A 250 27.66 -10.64 17.83
N SER A 251 27.73 -10.91 16.51
CA SER A 251 28.97 -11.33 15.84
C SER A 251 29.91 -10.17 15.52
N ALA A 252 29.43 -8.92 15.46
CA ALA A 252 30.23 -7.73 15.15
C ALA A 252 30.71 -6.96 16.39
N GLY A 253 30.31 -7.35 17.61
CA GLY A 253 30.88 -6.79 18.82
C GLY A 253 30.33 -7.36 20.12
N LEU A 254 31.00 -8.37 20.68
CA LEU A 254 31.82 -8.29 21.91
C LEU A 254 32.54 -9.61 22.16
#